data_AF-H5WPA7-F1
#
_entry.id   AF-H5WPA7-F1
#
_cell.length_a   1.000
_cell.length_b   1.000
_cell.length_c   1.000
_cell.angle_alpha   90.00
_cell.angle_beta   90.00
_cell.angle_gamma   90.00
#
_symmetry.space_group_name_H-M   'P 1'
#
loop_
_entity.id
_entity.type
_entity.pdbx_description
1 polymer ?
#
loop_
_entity_poly.entity_id
_entity_poly.type
_entity_poly.pdbx_seq_one_letter_code
_entity_poly.pdbx_strand_id
1 'polypeptide(L)'
;MPTGEQVLVLAPACTQEQLDTTFRQLGWQMLQAQAWPGAEREQPRLLSQWDGAWGQHAELLDDDGLVRVLCVTGADADADAAADAAAAAVTALAALPRWDRALVAGMLQSDDAQQLLRAARAAAWMGDAALFAPLARLRRHPEDAVRAEAAAAMQELLPALVAEGRRWLDATAGADAAPAAAPAWQLLAPAWVRRQVLRRVLQDPSVPLPVLDDLLRAALADEDWEVRIGALIGATRRRRVALGGLVEHCRLPTVSRNGPDGADRALYRALQQVACALLAGRVPPAPGPDAGPRLQALDRLARLLTEPLPALDDRAGLLLHALTQPTGAGPEPGADFQWVRVPAAEVWCGDGRTWVLRRLQVQGCTLAREPIGHAGLPQAFDAAAVRDWQARASSAGLRLPTADEWEAAARGRDGRVFPWGNGHQDDGPVCPGPWGTYGHGAMPEWAVDSEGRLLRCGPGAADRQPDDGTACIRPAAL
;
A
#
# COMPACT_ATOMS: atom_id res chain seq x y z
N MET A 1 -14.34 25.40 -18.44
CA MET A 1 -13.02 25.29 -17.78
C MET A 1 -12.78 23.84 -17.44
N PRO A 2 -11.66 23.20 -17.82
CA PRO A 2 -11.18 22.12 -16.97
C PRO A 2 -10.81 22.80 -15.64
N THR A 3 -11.66 22.65 -14.64
CA THR A 3 -11.33 23.04 -13.27
C THR A 3 -10.31 22.03 -12.77
N GLY A 4 -9.02 22.39 -12.82
CA GLY A 4 -7.92 21.54 -12.37
C GLY A 4 -6.89 21.21 -13.45
N GLU A 5 -5.95 20.35 -13.07
CA GLU A 5 -4.87 19.84 -13.92
C GLU A 5 -5.37 18.68 -14.79
N GLN A 6 -5.04 18.70 -16.07
CA GLN A 6 -5.35 17.65 -17.03
C GLN A 6 -4.06 17.05 -17.59
N VAL A 7 -3.93 15.72 -17.49
CA VAL A 7 -2.77 14.98 -17.99
C VAL A 7 -3.16 14.17 -19.23
N LEU A 8 -2.36 14.26 -20.28
CA LEU A 8 -2.55 13.55 -21.54
C LEU A 8 -1.28 12.79 -21.94
N VAL A 9 -1.36 11.46 -22.01
CA VAL A 9 -0.28 10.63 -22.56
C VAL A 9 -0.39 10.64 -24.09
N LEU A 10 0.55 11.30 -24.76
CA LEU A 10 0.52 11.51 -26.19
C LEU A 10 0.95 10.26 -26.96
N ALA A 11 0.26 9.98 -28.06
CA ALA A 11 0.69 8.93 -28.96
C ALA A 11 1.98 9.36 -29.70
N PRO A 12 2.87 8.43 -30.08
CA PRO A 12 4.08 8.76 -30.84
C PRO A 12 3.83 9.54 -32.14
N ALA A 13 2.63 9.42 -32.72
CA ALA A 13 2.21 10.14 -33.91
C ALA A 13 1.92 11.63 -33.65
N CYS A 14 1.75 12.07 -32.40
CA CYS A 14 1.50 13.47 -32.05
C CYS A 14 2.81 14.27 -32.13
N THR A 15 2.95 15.09 -33.17
CA THR A 15 4.18 15.85 -33.41
C THR A 15 4.22 17.17 -32.64
N GLN A 16 5.41 17.75 -32.47
CA GLN A 16 5.58 19.08 -31.89
C GLN A 16 4.81 20.15 -32.70
N GLU A 17 4.88 20.07 -34.03
CA GLU A 17 4.20 21.02 -34.93
C GLU A 17 2.67 21.01 -34.75
N GLN A 18 2.08 19.83 -34.51
CA GLN A 18 0.66 19.71 -34.21
C GLN A 18 0.30 20.38 -32.88
N LEU A 19 1.13 20.20 -31.83
CA LEU A 19 0.93 20.86 -30.53
C LEU A 19 1.03 22.39 -30.68
N ASP A 20 2.11 22.88 -31.31
CA ASP A 20 2.32 24.31 -31.52
C ASP A 20 1.18 24.94 -32.31
N THR A 21 0.66 24.25 -33.32
CA THR A 21 -0.49 24.71 -34.11
C THR A 21 -1.75 24.75 -33.26
N THR A 22 -1.99 23.72 -32.45
CA THR A 22 -3.15 23.63 -31.56
C THR A 22 -3.14 24.77 -30.53
N PHE A 23 -2.03 24.97 -29.81
CA PHE A 23 -1.92 26.03 -28.81
C PHE A 23 -1.98 27.43 -29.43
N ARG A 24 -1.40 27.63 -30.62
CA ARG A 24 -1.51 28.91 -31.34
C ARG A 24 -2.96 29.24 -31.73
N GLN A 25 -3.75 28.23 -32.14
CA GLN A 25 -5.18 28.41 -32.44
C GLN A 25 -6.00 28.76 -31.19
N LEU A 26 -5.57 28.30 -30.02
CA LEU A 26 -6.15 28.68 -28.72
C LEU A 26 -5.68 30.06 -28.23
N GLY A 27 -4.80 30.74 -28.99
CA GLY A 27 -4.25 32.04 -28.61
C GLY A 27 -3.14 31.96 -27.55
N TRP A 28 -2.57 30.77 -27.32
CA TRP A 28 -1.52 30.56 -26.34
C TRP A 28 -0.16 30.83 -26.96
N GLN A 29 0.76 31.32 -26.14
CA GLN A 29 2.11 31.68 -26.54
C GLN A 29 3.10 30.65 -26.02
N MET A 30 3.94 30.14 -26.92
CA MET A 30 5.02 29.25 -26.52
C MET A 30 6.07 30.04 -25.76
N LEU A 31 6.45 29.56 -24.57
CA LEU A 31 7.54 30.14 -23.81
C LEU A 31 8.86 29.59 -24.35
N GLN A 32 9.88 30.45 -24.46
CA GLN A 32 11.22 29.96 -24.77
C GLN A 32 11.69 29.08 -23.62
N ALA A 33 12.05 27.83 -23.93
CA ALA A 33 12.63 26.90 -22.98
C ALA A 33 13.88 27.53 -22.34
N GLN A 34 13.74 28.05 -21.13
CA GLN A 34 14.88 28.53 -20.37
C GLN A 34 15.64 27.29 -19.93
N ALA A 35 16.79 27.04 -20.58
CA ALA A 35 17.67 25.95 -20.17
C ALA A 35 18.03 26.16 -18.69
N TRP A 36 17.63 25.24 -17.83
CA TRP A 36 18.01 25.26 -16.43
C TRP A 36 19.52 25.04 -16.33
N PRO A 37 20.31 25.95 -15.75
CA PRO A 37 21.74 25.74 -15.62
C PRO A 37 21.99 24.78 -14.46
N GLY A 38 22.18 23.51 -14.80
CA GLY A 38 22.69 22.47 -13.90
C GLY A 38 21.62 21.57 -13.30
N ALA A 39 21.46 20.38 -13.88
CA ALA A 39 21.00 19.18 -13.18
C ALA A 39 21.37 17.95 -14.03
N GLU A 40 22.24 17.08 -13.51
CA GLU A 40 22.33 15.71 -13.99
C GLU A 40 21.00 15.00 -13.65
N ARG A 41 20.26 14.54 -14.66
CA ARG A 41 19.12 13.59 -14.55
C ARG A 41 17.93 13.99 -13.66
N GLU A 42 17.33 15.17 -13.87
CA GLU A 42 15.93 15.36 -13.44
C GLU A 42 15.00 14.82 -14.54
N GLN A 43 14.42 13.64 -14.29
CA GLN A 43 13.29 13.10 -15.05
C GLN A 43 12.00 13.42 -14.28
N PRO A 44 10.89 13.78 -14.94
CA PRO A 44 10.72 13.87 -16.39
C PRO A 44 11.36 15.14 -16.98
N ARG A 45 11.84 15.06 -18.23
CA ARG A 45 12.51 16.16 -18.93
C ARG A 45 11.49 17.07 -19.60
N LEU A 46 11.51 18.36 -19.26
CA LEU A 46 10.71 19.38 -19.95
C LEU A 46 11.16 19.56 -21.42
N LEU A 47 10.21 19.46 -22.36
CA LEU A 47 10.42 19.67 -23.78
C LEU A 47 9.91 21.03 -24.27
N SER A 48 8.73 21.46 -23.83
CA SER A 48 8.08 22.70 -24.30
C SER A 48 7.05 23.19 -23.29
N GLN A 49 6.78 24.50 -23.30
CA GLN A 49 5.79 25.14 -22.45
C GLN A 49 4.97 26.19 -23.21
N TRP A 50 3.73 26.38 -22.80
CA TRP A 50 2.81 27.38 -23.36
C TRP A 50 2.00 28.07 -22.27
N ASP A 51 1.80 29.37 -22.42
CA ASP A 51 0.92 30.17 -21.56
C ASP A 51 -0.28 30.70 -22.33
N GLY A 52 -1.44 30.60 -21.71
CA GLY A 52 -2.69 31.22 -22.17
C GLY A 52 -2.91 32.59 -21.55
N ALA A 53 -3.63 33.46 -22.26
CA ALA A 53 -3.87 34.85 -21.87
C ALA A 53 -4.62 35.03 -20.53
N TRP A 54 -5.26 33.96 -20.03
CA TRP A 54 -6.03 33.98 -18.80
C TRP A 54 -5.35 33.23 -17.65
N GLY A 55 -4.04 32.95 -17.75
CA GLY A 55 -3.30 32.21 -16.73
C GLY A 55 -3.38 30.69 -16.88
N GLN A 56 -3.75 30.19 -18.06
CA GLN A 56 -3.59 28.77 -18.37
C GLN A 56 -2.11 28.45 -18.64
N HIS A 57 -1.71 27.24 -18.34
CA HIS A 57 -0.35 26.77 -18.58
C HIS A 57 -0.38 25.35 -19.16
N ALA A 58 0.55 25.03 -20.06
CA ALA A 58 0.78 23.66 -20.49
C ALA A 58 2.27 23.34 -20.56
N GLU A 59 2.60 22.12 -20.17
CA GLU A 59 3.95 21.57 -20.20
C GLU A 59 3.96 20.26 -20.98
N LEU A 60 4.86 20.15 -21.95
CA LEU A 60 5.17 18.91 -22.62
C LEU A 60 6.43 18.31 -21.99
N LEU A 61 6.31 17.10 -21.49
CA LEU A 61 7.35 16.35 -20.80
C LEU A 61 7.73 15.10 -21.59
N ASP A 62 9.01 14.73 -21.54
CA ASP A 62 9.53 13.43 -21.94
C ASP A 62 9.93 12.65 -20.69
N ASP A 63 9.23 11.56 -20.44
CA ASP A 63 9.51 10.69 -19.31
C ASP A 63 10.32 9.50 -19.79
N ASP A 64 11.63 9.65 -19.64
CA ASP A 64 12.64 8.64 -19.93
C ASP A 64 12.67 8.09 -21.37
N GLY A 65 12.18 8.89 -22.34
CA GLY A 65 12.00 8.45 -23.72
C GLY A 65 10.97 7.32 -23.88
N LEU A 66 10.24 6.96 -22.82
CA LEU A 66 9.21 5.93 -22.84
C LEU A 66 7.87 6.52 -23.23
N VAL A 67 7.50 7.65 -22.63
CA VAL A 67 6.22 8.34 -22.87
C VAL A 67 6.41 9.85 -22.95
N ARG A 68 5.61 10.48 -23.80
CA ARG A 68 5.47 11.94 -23.85
C ARG A 68 4.16 12.33 -23.20
N VAL A 69 4.22 13.26 -22.28
CA VAL A 69 3.08 13.65 -21.44
C VAL A 69 2.84 15.14 -21.60
N LEU A 70 1.59 15.51 -21.83
CA LEU A 70 1.14 16.90 -21.87
C LEU A 70 0.32 17.17 -20.61
N CYS A 71 0.86 17.98 -19.71
CA CYS A 71 0.16 18.47 -18.52
C CYS A 71 -0.42 19.85 -18.85
N VAL A 72 -1.70 20.04 -18.59
CA VAL A 72 -2.41 21.30 -18.86
C VAL A 72 -3.12 21.76 -17.60
N THR A 73 -2.77 22.95 -17.13
CA THR A 73 -3.35 23.57 -15.94
C THR A 73 -4.33 24.64 -16.37
N GLY A 74 -5.58 24.52 -15.91
CA GLY A 74 -6.63 25.52 -16.13
C GLY A 74 -6.37 26.82 -15.34
N ALA A 75 -7.11 27.88 -15.69
CA ALA A 75 -7.09 29.16 -14.99
C ALA A 75 -8.17 29.24 -13.90
N ASP A 76 -7.86 29.89 -12.78
CA ASP A 76 -8.83 30.35 -11.78
C ASP A 76 -9.56 31.59 -12.31
N ALA A 77 -10.71 31.46 -12.97
CA ALA A 77 -11.40 32.62 -13.56
C ALA A 77 -12.92 32.62 -13.36
N ASP A 78 -13.39 33.63 -12.63
CA ASP A 78 -14.78 34.06 -12.37
C ASP A 78 -15.39 34.88 -13.54
N ALA A 79 -15.10 34.57 -14.81
CA ALA A 79 -15.57 35.39 -15.96
C ALA A 79 -16.18 34.59 -17.12
N ASP A 80 -17.31 35.05 -17.66
CA ASP A 80 -18.06 34.41 -18.75
C ASP A 80 -17.23 34.25 -20.05
N ALA A 81 -16.38 35.21 -20.40
CA ALA A 81 -15.50 35.11 -21.58
C ALA A 81 -14.45 33.99 -21.46
N ALA A 82 -14.12 33.59 -20.23
CA ALA A 82 -13.19 32.51 -19.97
C ALA A 82 -13.85 31.14 -20.26
N ALA A 83 -15.17 31.01 -20.11
CA ALA A 83 -15.89 29.76 -20.30
C ALA A 83 -15.84 29.25 -21.75
N ASP A 84 -16.04 30.14 -22.73
CA ASP A 84 -15.99 29.80 -24.17
C ASP A 84 -14.57 29.40 -24.61
N ALA A 85 -13.56 30.17 -24.18
CA ALA A 85 -12.16 29.85 -24.45
C ALA A 85 -11.76 28.48 -23.88
N ALA A 86 -12.33 28.12 -22.73
CA ALA A 86 -12.08 26.83 -22.12
C ALA A 86 -12.79 25.66 -22.82
N ALA A 87 -14.01 25.86 -23.32
CA ALA A 87 -14.70 24.86 -24.13
C ALA A 87 -13.93 24.59 -25.44
N ALA A 88 -13.38 25.64 -26.06
CA ALA A 88 -12.50 25.53 -27.21
C ALA A 88 -11.22 24.75 -26.88
N ALA A 89 -10.57 25.05 -25.74
CA ALA A 89 -9.38 24.33 -25.28
C ALA A 89 -9.65 22.84 -25.04
N VAL A 90 -10.73 22.49 -24.33
CA VAL A 90 -11.12 21.09 -24.11
C VAL A 90 -11.35 20.35 -25.43
N THR A 91 -12.01 20.99 -26.39
CA THR A 91 -12.28 20.41 -27.72
C THR A 91 -11.00 20.19 -28.50
N ALA A 92 -10.10 21.17 -28.52
CA ALA A 92 -8.83 21.11 -29.23
C ALA A 92 -7.90 20.03 -28.64
N LEU A 93 -7.79 19.97 -27.30
CA LEU A 93 -6.99 18.95 -26.60
C LEU A 93 -7.54 17.53 -26.82
N ALA A 94 -8.87 17.37 -26.90
CA ALA A 94 -9.49 16.07 -27.16
C ALA A 94 -9.19 15.51 -28.57
N ALA A 95 -8.83 16.37 -29.52
CA ALA A 95 -8.50 15.98 -30.90
C ALA A 95 -7.04 15.53 -31.07
N LEU A 96 -6.17 15.74 -30.07
CA LEU A 96 -4.77 15.34 -30.14
C LEU A 96 -4.63 13.80 -30.12
N PRO A 97 -3.76 13.22 -30.97
CA PRO A 97 -3.45 11.79 -30.90
C PRO A 97 -2.87 11.42 -29.53
N ARG A 98 -3.59 10.59 -28.78
CA ARG A 98 -3.23 10.19 -27.41
C ARG A 98 -3.47 8.71 -27.19
N TRP A 99 -2.81 8.16 -26.19
CA TRP A 99 -3.17 6.84 -25.68
C TRP A 99 -4.38 6.96 -24.77
N ASP A 100 -5.34 6.06 -24.96
CA ASP A 100 -6.50 5.93 -24.09
C ASP A 100 -6.37 4.70 -23.18
N ARG A 101 -7.29 4.61 -22.21
CA ARG A 101 -7.30 3.53 -21.20
C ARG A 101 -7.38 2.15 -21.84
N ALA A 102 -8.17 2.00 -22.90
CA ALA A 102 -8.37 0.70 -23.55
C ALA A 102 -7.10 0.25 -24.28
N LEU A 103 -6.43 1.18 -24.97
CA LEU A 103 -5.17 0.92 -25.64
C LEU A 103 -4.08 0.55 -24.64
N VAL A 104 -3.89 1.32 -23.57
CA VAL A 104 -2.87 1.03 -22.54
C VAL A 104 -3.13 -0.32 -21.86
N ALA A 105 -4.38 -0.63 -21.53
CA ALA A 105 -4.75 -1.94 -20.98
C ALA A 105 -4.46 -3.11 -21.94
N GLY A 106 -4.56 -2.89 -23.25
CA GLY A 106 -4.15 -3.85 -24.28
C GLY A 106 -2.62 -3.99 -24.38
N MET A 107 -1.89 -2.87 -24.32
CA MET A 107 -0.42 -2.88 -24.34
C MET A 107 0.19 -3.59 -23.13
N LEU A 108 -0.44 -3.50 -21.96
CA LEU A 108 -0.05 -4.23 -20.74
C LEU A 108 -0.22 -5.76 -20.83
N GLN A 109 -0.73 -6.28 -21.95
CA GLN A 109 -0.82 -7.71 -22.25
C GLN A 109 0.18 -8.16 -23.32
N SER A 110 1.07 -7.26 -23.77
CA SER A 110 2.09 -7.59 -24.77
C SER A 110 3.16 -8.52 -24.20
N ASP A 111 3.78 -9.32 -25.06
CA ASP A 111 4.98 -10.09 -24.75
C ASP A 111 6.27 -9.27 -24.93
N ASP A 112 6.18 -8.06 -25.50
CA ASP A 112 7.31 -7.16 -25.68
C ASP A 112 7.58 -6.33 -24.41
N ALA A 113 8.72 -6.58 -23.77
CA ALA A 113 9.15 -5.88 -22.57
C ALA A 113 9.21 -4.35 -22.73
N GLN A 114 9.65 -3.84 -23.88
CA GLN A 114 9.68 -2.39 -24.11
C GLN A 114 8.27 -1.80 -24.18
N GLN A 115 7.33 -2.52 -24.80
CA GLN A 115 5.94 -2.12 -24.83
C GLN A 115 5.30 -2.16 -23.45
N LEU A 116 5.62 -3.17 -22.63
CA LEU A 116 5.16 -3.27 -21.24
C LEU A 116 5.69 -2.11 -20.38
N LEU A 117 6.97 -1.76 -20.49
CA LEU A 117 7.56 -0.62 -19.77
C LEU A 117 6.85 0.70 -20.13
N ARG A 118 6.65 0.96 -21.44
CA ARG A 118 5.92 2.15 -21.91
C ARG A 118 4.48 2.19 -21.42
N ALA A 119 3.78 1.06 -21.48
CA ALA A 119 2.40 0.97 -21.05
C ALA A 119 2.25 1.15 -19.53
N ALA A 120 3.19 0.60 -18.76
CA ALA A 120 3.21 0.80 -17.32
C ALA A 120 3.45 2.27 -16.95
N ARG A 121 4.40 2.93 -17.61
CA ARG A 121 4.64 4.35 -17.38
C ARG A 121 3.46 5.24 -17.81
N ALA A 122 2.84 4.92 -18.94
CA ALA A 122 1.61 5.59 -19.37
C ALA A 122 0.50 5.44 -18.33
N ALA A 123 0.31 4.23 -17.78
CA ALA A 123 -0.71 3.98 -16.77
C ALA A 123 -0.50 4.83 -15.51
N ALA A 124 0.75 5.02 -15.07
CA ALA A 124 1.09 5.88 -13.94
C ALA A 124 0.62 7.33 -14.17
N TRP A 125 1.00 7.93 -15.31
CA TRP A 125 0.59 9.30 -15.67
C TRP A 125 -0.91 9.46 -15.87
N MET A 126 -1.60 8.43 -16.36
CA MET A 126 -3.04 8.50 -16.57
C MET A 126 -3.85 8.57 -15.28
N GLY A 127 -3.31 8.09 -14.14
CA GLY A 127 -4.04 8.12 -12.87
C GLY A 127 -5.31 7.25 -12.85
N ASP A 128 -5.49 6.34 -13.84
CA ASP A 128 -6.71 5.55 -13.99
C ASP A 128 -6.62 4.24 -13.22
N ALA A 129 -7.39 4.14 -12.13
CA ALA A 129 -7.43 2.99 -11.25
C ALA A 129 -7.85 1.67 -11.95
N ALA A 130 -8.54 1.72 -13.09
CA ALA A 130 -8.87 0.52 -13.85
C ALA A 130 -7.62 -0.17 -14.46
N LEU A 131 -6.50 0.55 -14.60
CA LEU A 131 -5.23 0.01 -15.10
C LEU A 131 -4.42 -0.75 -14.03
N PHE A 132 -4.84 -0.66 -12.77
CA PHE A 132 -4.17 -1.31 -11.65
C PHE A 132 -4.13 -2.85 -11.78
N ALA A 133 -5.24 -3.48 -12.17
CA ALA A 133 -5.30 -4.94 -12.30
C ALA A 133 -4.43 -5.50 -13.44
N PRO A 134 -4.42 -4.91 -14.66
CA PRO A 134 -3.43 -5.25 -15.68
C PRO A 134 -1.98 -5.13 -15.21
N LEU A 135 -1.62 -4.03 -14.54
CA LEU A 135 -0.27 -3.82 -13.99
C LEU A 135 0.12 -4.89 -12.96
N ALA A 136 -0.81 -5.27 -12.08
CA ALA A 136 -0.58 -6.27 -11.05
C ALA A 136 -0.13 -7.64 -11.61
N ARG A 137 -0.55 -7.99 -12.84
CA ARG A 137 -0.14 -9.24 -13.51
C ARG A 137 1.36 -9.25 -13.85
N LEU A 138 1.92 -8.08 -14.17
CA LEU A 138 3.32 -7.92 -14.55
C LEU A 138 4.30 -8.09 -13.37
N ARG A 139 3.79 -8.16 -12.14
CA ARG A 139 4.61 -8.37 -10.94
C ARG A 139 5.29 -9.73 -10.86
N ARG A 140 4.86 -10.68 -11.69
CA ARG A 140 5.48 -12.01 -11.83
C ARG A 140 6.23 -12.17 -13.15
N HIS A 141 6.44 -11.08 -13.88
CA HIS A 141 7.14 -11.09 -15.16
C HIS A 141 8.61 -11.54 -14.97
N PRO A 142 9.17 -12.35 -15.86
CA PRO A 142 10.55 -12.85 -15.73
C PRO A 142 11.59 -11.72 -15.71
N GLU A 143 11.34 -10.61 -16.40
CA GLU A 143 12.26 -9.48 -16.45
C GLU A 143 12.12 -8.52 -15.27
N ASP A 144 13.22 -8.25 -14.59
CA ASP A 144 13.28 -7.41 -13.38
C ASP A 144 12.84 -5.97 -13.63
N ALA A 145 13.23 -5.39 -14.77
CA ALA A 145 12.86 -4.03 -15.15
C ALA A 145 11.33 -3.86 -15.27
N VAL A 146 10.66 -4.83 -15.92
CA VAL A 146 9.20 -4.82 -16.07
C VAL A 146 8.50 -4.94 -14.71
N ARG A 147 9.01 -5.80 -13.81
CA ARG A 147 8.44 -5.94 -12.47
C ARG A 147 8.59 -4.65 -11.65
N ALA A 148 9.77 -4.02 -11.69
CA ALA A 148 10.05 -2.78 -10.98
C ALA A 148 9.17 -1.63 -11.49
N GLU A 149 9.07 -1.51 -12.82
CA GLU A 149 8.26 -0.49 -13.48
C GLU A 149 6.76 -0.64 -13.17
N ALA A 150 6.24 -1.87 -13.26
CA ALA A 150 4.85 -2.15 -12.91
C ALA A 150 4.55 -1.85 -11.43
N ALA A 151 5.49 -2.14 -10.53
CA ALA A 151 5.34 -1.80 -9.12
C ALA A 151 5.31 -0.29 -8.88
N ALA A 152 6.20 0.47 -9.53
CA ALA A 152 6.23 1.92 -9.47
C ALA A 152 4.92 2.53 -10.01
N ALA A 153 4.45 2.09 -11.17
CA ALA A 153 3.19 2.55 -11.74
C ALA A 153 1.97 2.24 -10.85
N MET A 154 1.96 1.08 -10.18
CA MET A 154 0.91 0.75 -9.21
C MET A 154 0.93 1.65 -7.97
N GLN A 155 2.10 2.12 -7.55
CA GLN A 155 2.24 3.06 -6.43
C GLN A 155 1.59 4.40 -6.77
N GLU A 156 1.86 4.94 -7.96
CA GLU A 156 1.25 6.18 -8.45
C GLU A 156 -0.28 6.07 -8.58
N LEU A 157 -0.79 4.88 -8.89
CA LEU A 157 -2.24 4.63 -9.02
C LEU A 157 -2.96 4.38 -7.69
N LEU A 158 -2.24 4.20 -6.58
CA LEU A 158 -2.85 3.85 -5.30
C LEU A 158 -3.83 4.92 -4.78
N PRO A 159 -3.52 6.24 -4.82
CA PRO A 159 -4.48 7.28 -4.43
C PRO A 159 -5.76 7.25 -5.27
N ALA A 160 -5.64 7.04 -6.58
CA ALA A 160 -6.79 6.96 -7.49
C ALA A 160 -7.70 5.76 -7.16
N LEU A 161 -7.11 4.59 -6.86
CA LEU A 161 -7.84 3.39 -6.46
C LEU A 161 -8.58 3.60 -5.13
N VAL A 162 -7.95 4.28 -4.17
CA VAL A 162 -8.57 4.65 -2.89
C VAL A 162 -9.72 5.65 -3.10
N ALA A 163 -9.51 6.66 -3.94
CA ALA A 163 -10.53 7.66 -4.26
C ALA A 163 -11.72 7.06 -5.03
N GLU A 164 -11.49 6.11 -5.93
CA GLU A 164 -12.56 5.35 -6.59
C GLU A 164 -13.34 4.48 -5.59
N GLY A 165 -12.62 3.78 -4.71
CA GLY A 165 -13.25 3.05 -3.59
C GLY A 165 -14.12 3.95 -2.71
N ARG A 166 -13.67 5.18 -2.42
CA ARG A 166 -14.44 6.19 -1.68
C ARG A 166 -15.67 6.67 -2.45
N ARG A 167 -15.51 7.08 -3.72
CA ARG A 167 -16.62 7.55 -4.56
C ARG A 167 -17.71 6.49 -4.71
N TRP A 168 -17.33 5.22 -4.84
CA TRP A 168 -18.27 4.12 -4.85
C TRP A 168 -19.05 4.03 -3.54
N LEU A 169 -18.37 4.12 -2.38
CA LEU A 169 -19.00 4.15 -1.06
C LEU A 169 -19.99 5.32 -0.92
N ASP A 170 -19.64 6.51 -1.43
CA ASP A 170 -20.47 7.71 -1.34
C ASP A 170 -21.70 7.62 -2.28
N ALA A 171 -21.52 7.11 -3.50
CA ALA A 171 -22.61 6.97 -4.48
C ALA A 171 -23.65 5.91 -4.08
N THR A 172 -23.24 4.86 -3.35
CA THR A 172 -24.15 3.84 -2.81
C THR A 172 -24.80 4.24 -1.48
N ALA A 173 -24.37 5.35 -0.85
CA ALA A 173 -25.00 5.85 0.38
C ALA A 173 -26.34 6.55 0.16
N GLY A 174 -26.74 6.83 -1.10
CA GLY A 174 -27.92 7.66 -1.42
C GLY A 174 -28.91 7.12 -2.47
N ALA A 175 -28.77 5.89 -2.98
CA ALA A 175 -29.64 5.38 -4.04
C ALA A 175 -30.20 3.98 -3.77
N ASP A 176 -31.51 3.79 -3.99
CA ASP A 176 -32.20 2.49 -4.13
C ASP A 176 -31.82 1.73 -5.42
N ALA A 177 -30.74 2.14 -6.10
CA ALA A 177 -30.32 1.56 -7.36
C ALA A 177 -29.61 0.21 -7.13
N ALA A 178 -30.05 -0.81 -7.88
CA ALA A 178 -29.37 -2.10 -7.95
C ALA A 178 -27.87 -1.92 -8.26
N PRO A 179 -26.98 -2.72 -7.65
CA PRO A 179 -25.54 -2.52 -7.73
C PRO A 179 -25.03 -2.78 -9.15
N ALA A 180 -24.91 -1.71 -9.94
CA ALA A 180 -24.16 -1.76 -11.19
C ALA A 180 -22.67 -1.80 -10.83
N ALA A 181 -22.09 -2.99 -10.96
CA ALA A 181 -20.67 -3.33 -10.88
C ALA A 181 -19.90 -2.61 -9.75
N ALA A 182 -19.90 -3.22 -8.57
CA ALA A 182 -18.84 -3.01 -7.58
C ALA A 182 -17.46 -3.05 -8.29
N PRO A 183 -16.43 -2.32 -7.83
CA PRO A 183 -15.08 -2.78 -8.07
C PRO A 183 -15.05 -4.19 -7.48
N ALA A 184 -15.08 -5.20 -8.35
CA ALA A 184 -15.24 -6.57 -7.91
C ALA A 184 -14.14 -6.79 -6.88
N TRP A 185 -14.49 -7.24 -5.68
CA TRP A 185 -13.58 -7.44 -4.55
C TRP A 185 -12.24 -8.09 -4.97
N GLN A 186 -12.27 -8.92 -6.00
CA GLN A 186 -11.14 -9.58 -6.65
C GLN A 186 -10.22 -8.67 -7.51
N LEU A 187 -10.72 -7.54 -8.03
CA LEU A 187 -9.99 -6.52 -8.79
C LEU A 187 -9.08 -5.63 -7.93
N LEU A 188 -9.25 -5.64 -6.59
CA LEU A 188 -8.34 -4.98 -5.63
C LEU A 188 -6.99 -5.73 -5.49
N ALA A 189 -6.55 -6.47 -6.52
CA ALA A 189 -5.49 -7.47 -6.50
C ALA A 189 -4.10 -6.86 -6.24
N PRO A 190 -3.66 -6.79 -4.96
CA PRO A 190 -3.14 -7.97 -4.23
C PRO A 190 -3.85 -8.24 -2.89
N ALA A 191 -3.62 -9.44 -2.31
CA ALA A 191 -4.25 -9.84 -1.05
C ALA A 191 -3.99 -8.86 0.10
N TRP A 192 -2.80 -8.25 0.17
CA TRP A 192 -2.49 -7.24 1.20
C TRP A 192 -3.37 -5.99 1.09
N VAL A 193 -3.73 -5.54 -0.12
CA VAL A 193 -4.65 -4.39 -0.32
C VAL A 193 -6.03 -4.74 0.21
N ARG A 194 -6.54 -5.93 -0.12
CA ARG A 194 -7.83 -6.42 0.40
C ARG A 194 -7.84 -6.52 1.93
N ARG A 195 -6.74 -6.98 2.54
CA ARG A 195 -6.56 -6.97 4.01
C ARG A 195 -6.69 -5.53 4.56
N GLN A 196 -6.03 -4.54 3.95
CA GLN A 196 -6.09 -3.15 4.43
C GLN A 196 -7.45 -2.50 4.22
N VAL A 197 -8.08 -2.70 3.06
CA VAL A 197 -9.44 -2.21 2.78
C VAL A 197 -10.42 -2.74 3.82
N LEU A 198 -10.39 -4.05 4.08
CA LEU A 198 -11.22 -4.67 5.11
C LEU A 198 -10.96 -4.04 6.48
N ARG A 199 -9.70 -3.97 6.92
CA ARG A 199 -9.34 -3.41 8.23
C ARG A 199 -9.83 -1.97 8.39
N ARG A 200 -9.68 -1.12 7.38
CA ARG A 200 -10.18 0.27 7.40
C ARG A 200 -11.70 0.31 7.50
N VAL A 201 -12.41 -0.48 6.69
CA VAL A 201 -13.87 -0.58 6.73
C VAL A 201 -14.36 -1.03 8.11
N LEU A 202 -13.66 -1.96 8.76
CA LEU A 202 -14.02 -2.43 10.10
C LEU A 202 -13.79 -1.39 11.20
N GLN A 203 -12.87 -0.44 11.01
CA GLN A 203 -12.65 0.67 11.95
C GLN A 203 -13.60 1.85 11.71
N ASP A 204 -14.27 1.92 10.58
CA ASP A 204 -15.15 3.03 10.23
C ASP A 204 -16.60 2.71 10.62
N PRO A 205 -17.13 3.29 11.72
CA PRO A 205 -18.48 3.01 12.18
C PRO A 205 -19.54 3.56 11.21
N SER A 206 -19.19 4.53 10.35
CA SER A 206 -20.11 5.22 9.44
C SER A 206 -20.50 4.39 8.22
N VAL A 207 -19.77 3.30 7.94
CA VAL A 207 -20.05 2.43 6.78
C VAL A 207 -21.48 1.85 6.88
N PRO A 208 -22.34 2.09 5.87
CA PRO A 208 -23.71 1.59 5.85
C PRO A 208 -23.78 0.07 5.99
N LEU A 209 -24.77 -0.40 6.74
CA LEU A 209 -24.91 -1.82 7.05
C LEU A 209 -25.13 -2.72 5.82
N PRO A 210 -25.91 -2.35 4.78
CA PRO A 210 -26.03 -3.17 3.57
C PRO A 210 -24.71 -3.31 2.80
N VAL A 211 -23.99 -2.19 2.63
CA VAL A 211 -22.68 -2.14 1.98
C VAL A 211 -21.66 -3.02 2.71
N LEU A 212 -21.66 -2.95 4.04
CA LEU A 212 -20.82 -3.79 4.87
C LEU A 212 -21.14 -5.29 4.69
N ASP A 213 -22.41 -5.67 4.57
CA ASP A 213 -22.79 -7.07 4.38
C ASP A 213 -22.30 -7.64 3.06
N ASP A 214 -22.37 -6.86 1.98
CA ASP A 214 -21.91 -7.28 0.67
C ASP A 214 -20.38 -7.44 0.64
N LEU A 215 -19.66 -6.49 1.23
CA LEU A 215 -18.21 -6.57 1.38
C LEU A 215 -17.80 -7.78 2.22
N LEU A 216 -18.42 -7.97 3.39
CA LEU A 216 -18.10 -9.10 4.27
C LEU A 216 -18.45 -10.43 3.63
N ARG A 217 -19.53 -10.52 2.85
CA ARG A 217 -19.88 -11.73 2.09
C ARG A 217 -18.79 -12.08 1.07
N ALA A 218 -18.29 -11.09 0.33
CA ALA A 218 -17.19 -11.31 -0.60
C ALA A 218 -15.89 -11.69 0.14
N ALA A 219 -15.57 -11.00 1.22
CA ALA A 219 -14.37 -11.24 2.01
C ALA A 219 -14.37 -12.60 2.74
N LEU A 220 -15.52 -13.11 3.20
CA LEU A 220 -15.65 -14.45 3.79
C LEU A 220 -15.38 -15.57 2.77
N ALA A 221 -15.53 -15.28 1.47
CA ALA A 221 -15.24 -16.18 0.36
C ALA A 221 -13.86 -15.92 -0.29
N ASP A 222 -13.04 -15.01 0.25
CA ASP A 222 -11.75 -14.66 -0.32
C ASP A 222 -10.79 -15.86 -0.35
N GLU A 223 -9.84 -15.86 -1.26
CA GLU A 223 -8.76 -16.87 -1.35
C GLU A 223 -7.76 -16.73 -0.19
N ASP A 224 -7.51 -15.50 0.23
CA ASP A 224 -6.63 -15.13 1.34
C ASP A 224 -7.31 -15.43 2.68
N TRP A 225 -6.69 -16.28 3.49
CA TRP A 225 -7.27 -16.67 4.77
C TRP A 225 -7.34 -15.50 5.77
N GLU A 226 -6.42 -14.54 5.68
CA GLU A 226 -6.37 -13.42 6.63
C GLU A 226 -7.56 -12.47 6.40
N VAL A 227 -7.90 -12.24 5.13
CA VAL A 227 -9.14 -11.58 4.73
C VAL A 227 -10.37 -12.30 5.30
N ARG A 228 -10.45 -13.62 5.13
CA ARG A 228 -11.59 -14.41 5.63
C ARG A 228 -11.76 -14.32 7.15
N ILE A 229 -10.67 -14.42 7.92
CA ILE A 229 -10.72 -14.31 9.38
C ILE A 229 -11.03 -12.88 9.81
N GLY A 230 -10.46 -11.87 9.15
CA GLY A 230 -10.82 -10.47 9.39
C GLY A 230 -12.32 -10.22 9.18
N ALA A 231 -12.91 -10.80 8.13
CA ALA A 231 -14.32 -10.65 7.81
C ALA A 231 -15.21 -11.37 8.83
N LEU A 232 -14.79 -12.55 9.32
CA LEU A 232 -15.43 -13.25 10.42
C LEU A 232 -15.48 -12.39 11.69
N ILE A 233 -14.35 -11.79 12.07
CA ILE A 233 -14.26 -10.89 13.23
C ILE A 233 -15.18 -9.67 13.01
N GLY A 234 -15.12 -9.07 11.83
CA GLY A 234 -15.93 -7.92 11.44
C GLY A 234 -17.42 -8.17 11.49
N ALA A 235 -17.88 -9.28 10.91
CA ALA A 235 -19.27 -9.71 10.95
C ALA A 235 -19.76 -9.86 12.40
N THR A 236 -18.94 -10.44 13.27
CA THR A 236 -19.28 -10.64 14.68
C THR A 236 -19.34 -9.31 15.45
N ARG A 237 -18.30 -8.48 15.35
CA ARG A 237 -18.20 -7.19 16.05
C ARG A 237 -19.30 -6.22 15.62
N ARG A 238 -19.68 -6.25 14.33
CA ARG A 238 -20.78 -5.44 13.76
C ARG A 238 -22.14 -6.13 13.89
N ARG A 239 -22.23 -7.28 14.57
CA ARG A 239 -23.45 -8.05 14.88
C ARG A 239 -24.27 -8.43 13.65
N ARG A 240 -23.60 -8.88 12.60
CA ARG A 240 -24.24 -9.22 11.30
C ARG A 240 -24.79 -10.64 11.31
N VAL A 241 -25.94 -10.80 11.98
CA VAL A 241 -26.64 -12.09 12.14
C VAL A 241 -26.91 -12.78 10.80
N ALA A 242 -27.25 -12.00 9.76
CA ALA A 242 -27.50 -12.51 8.41
C ALA A 242 -26.29 -13.24 7.78
N LEU A 243 -25.07 -12.95 8.25
CA LEU A 243 -23.85 -13.60 7.77
C LEU A 243 -23.45 -14.82 8.62
N GLY A 244 -24.22 -15.19 9.65
CA GLY A 244 -23.88 -16.27 10.58
C GLY A 244 -23.61 -17.62 9.90
N GLY A 245 -24.41 -17.99 8.90
CA GLY A 245 -24.18 -19.20 8.12
C GLY A 245 -22.88 -19.16 7.32
N LEU A 246 -22.50 -18.00 6.77
CA LEU A 246 -21.22 -17.84 6.06
C LEU A 246 -20.03 -17.86 7.03
N VAL A 247 -20.19 -17.31 8.23
CA VAL A 247 -19.19 -17.37 9.30
C VAL A 247 -18.95 -18.81 9.76
N GLU A 248 -20.00 -19.60 9.92
CA GLU A 248 -19.92 -21.02 10.30
C GLU A 248 -19.16 -21.85 9.25
N HIS A 249 -19.41 -21.59 7.97
CA HIS A 249 -18.79 -22.32 6.86
C HIS A 249 -17.49 -21.68 6.35
N CYS A 250 -17.03 -20.61 6.99
CA CYS A 250 -15.81 -19.91 6.62
C CYS A 250 -14.59 -20.85 6.69
N ARG A 251 -13.83 -20.95 5.60
CA ARG A 251 -12.70 -21.87 5.50
C ARG A 251 -11.49 -21.35 6.30
N LEU A 252 -11.19 -22.03 7.40
CA LEU A 252 -10.00 -21.75 8.22
C LEU A 252 -8.70 -22.20 7.53
N PRO A 253 -7.56 -21.54 7.81
CA PRO A 253 -6.25 -21.94 7.26
C PRO A 253 -5.81 -23.32 7.76
N THR A 254 -5.22 -24.13 6.88
CA THR A 254 -4.87 -25.54 7.15
C THR A 254 -3.38 -25.87 7.13
N VAL A 255 -2.49 -25.00 6.61
CA VAL A 255 -1.06 -25.30 6.43
C VAL A 255 -0.13 -24.31 7.14
N SER A 256 1.01 -24.81 7.61
CA SER A 256 1.99 -24.10 8.44
C SER A 256 3.23 -23.60 7.69
N ARG A 257 3.43 -23.95 6.41
CA ARG A 257 4.72 -23.69 5.72
C ARG A 257 5.06 -22.19 5.66
N ASN A 258 4.04 -21.34 5.51
CA ASN A 258 4.12 -19.88 5.34
C ASN A 258 2.86 -19.18 5.93
N GLY A 259 2.25 -19.80 6.94
CA GLY A 259 0.96 -19.42 7.51
C GLY A 259 0.84 -19.88 8.97
N PRO A 260 -0.32 -19.66 9.63
CA PRO A 260 -0.45 -19.75 11.08
C PRO A 260 -0.03 -21.10 11.65
N ASP A 261 0.62 -21.07 12.80
CA ASP A 261 1.08 -22.28 13.50
C ASP A 261 -0.09 -23.11 14.09
N GLY A 262 0.24 -24.19 14.79
CA GLY A 262 -0.78 -25.06 15.41
C GLY A 262 -1.64 -24.34 16.45
N ALA A 263 -1.04 -23.43 17.22
CA ALA A 263 -1.73 -22.69 18.27
C ALA A 263 -2.68 -21.65 17.66
N ASP A 264 -2.25 -20.91 16.64
CA ASP A 264 -3.08 -19.93 15.94
C ASP A 264 -4.24 -20.60 15.22
N ARG A 265 -4.03 -21.78 14.60
CA ARG A 265 -5.13 -22.55 13.99
C ARG A 265 -6.16 -23.02 15.02
N ALA A 266 -5.73 -23.44 16.21
CA ALA A 266 -6.64 -23.78 17.29
C ALA A 266 -7.42 -22.54 17.76
N LEU A 267 -6.75 -21.40 17.86
CA LEU A 267 -7.34 -20.12 18.22
C LEU A 267 -8.39 -19.66 17.20
N TYR A 268 -8.12 -19.74 15.89
CA TYR A 268 -9.11 -19.41 14.86
C TYR A 268 -10.35 -20.30 14.91
N ARG A 269 -10.17 -21.58 15.20
CA ARG A 269 -11.30 -22.51 15.36
C ARG A 269 -12.15 -22.13 16.57
N ALA A 270 -11.51 -21.83 17.70
CA ALA A 270 -12.22 -21.36 18.90
C ALA A 270 -12.93 -20.01 18.64
N LEU A 271 -12.26 -19.09 17.93
CA LEU A 271 -12.81 -17.80 17.54
C LEU A 271 -14.07 -17.96 16.66
N GLN A 272 -14.03 -18.83 15.65
CA GLN A 272 -15.18 -19.13 14.80
C GLN A 272 -16.35 -19.71 15.60
N GLN A 273 -16.08 -20.63 16.54
CA GLN A 273 -17.12 -21.21 17.40
C GLN A 273 -17.80 -20.15 18.27
N VAL A 274 -17.01 -19.27 18.90
CA VAL A 274 -17.54 -18.18 19.72
C VAL A 274 -18.30 -17.16 18.87
N ALA A 275 -17.77 -16.81 17.69
CA ALA A 275 -18.45 -15.94 16.73
C ALA A 275 -19.84 -16.49 16.33
N CYS A 276 -19.93 -17.78 16.00
CA CYS A 276 -21.20 -18.43 15.68
C CYS A 276 -22.17 -18.42 16.86
N ALA A 277 -21.68 -18.62 18.08
CA ALA A 277 -22.51 -18.52 19.28
C ALA A 277 -23.07 -17.10 19.45
N LEU A 278 -22.22 -16.08 19.37
CA LEU A 278 -22.60 -14.68 19.53
C LEU A 278 -23.59 -14.22 18.44
N LEU A 279 -23.36 -14.58 17.18
CA LEU A 279 -24.27 -14.26 16.08
C LEU A 279 -25.63 -14.97 16.21
N ALA A 280 -25.66 -16.13 16.87
CA ALA A 280 -26.90 -16.82 17.24
C ALA A 280 -27.54 -16.27 18.54
N GLY A 281 -27.05 -15.17 19.09
CA GLY A 281 -27.57 -14.57 20.34
C GLY A 281 -27.17 -15.31 21.61
N ARG A 282 -26.20 -16.24 21.54
CA ARG A 282 -25.69 -16.97 22.70
C ARG A 282 -24.43 -16.30 23.22
N VAL A 283 -24.48 -15.76 24.43
CA VAL A 283 -23.31 -15.17 25.11
C VAL A 283 -22.73 -16.22 26.06
N PRO A 284 -21.42 -16.52 26.01
CA PRO A 284 -20.79 -17.39 27.00
C PRO A 284 -21.02 -16.86 28.42
N PRO A 285 -21.33 -17.71 29.40
CA PRO A 285 -21.51 -17.27 30.77
C PRO A 285 -20.21 -16.70 31.32
N ALA A 286 -20.28 -15.54 31.99
CA ALA A 286 -19.13 -14.91 32.61
C ALA A 286 -18.50 -15.88 33.63
N PRO A 287 -17.21 -16.23 33.51
CA PRO A 287 -16.55 -17.16 34.40
C PRO A 287 -16.41 -16.56 35.80
N GLY A 288 -16.68 -17.37 36.83
CA GLY A 288 -16.25 -17.06 38.20
C GLY A 288 -14.72 -17.15 38.35
N PRO A 289 -14.15 -16.68 39.47
CA PRO A 289 -12.71 -16.69 39.72
C PRO A 289 -12.09 -18.10 39.68
N ASP A 290 -12.85 -19.14 40.01
CA ASP A 290 -12.40 -20.55 40.00
C ASP A 290 -12.73 -21.30 38.70
N ALA A 291 -13.19 -20.59 37.66
CA ALA A 291 -13.53 -21.22 36.38
C ALA A 291 -12.32 -21.89 35.75
N GLY A 292 -12.52 -23.08 35.18
CA GLY A 292 -11.46 -23.80 34.47
C GLY A 292 -10.91 -23.03 33.25
N PRO A 293 -9.68 -23.32 32.82
CA PRO A 293 -8.95 -22.55 31.80
C PRO A 293 -9.68 -22.47 30.46
N ARG A 294 -10.44 -23.51 30.09
CA ARG A 294 -11.24 -23.52 28.86
C ARG A 294 -12.35 -22.46 28.88
N LEU A 295 -13.04 -22.31 30.00
CA LEU A 295 -14.14 -21.34 30.12
C LEU A 295 -13.60 -19.91 30.12
N GLN A 296 -12.46 -19.68 30.80
CA GLN A 296 -11.74 -18.41 30.77
C GLN A 296 -11.31 -18.03 29.34
N ALA A 297 -10.79 -19.00 28.56
CA ALA A 297 -10.40 -18.75 27.17
C ALA A 297 -11.59 -18.40 26.26
N LEU A 298 -12.72 -19.08 26.43
CA LEU A 298 -13.94 -18.79 25.66
C LEU A 298 -14.52 -17.41 26.00
N ASP A 299 -14.56 -17.06 27.29
CA ASP A 299 -14.96 -15.73 27.74
C ASP A 299 -14.06 -14.65 27.17
N ARG A 300 -12.73 -14.84 27.26
CA ARG A 300 -11.75 -13.94 26.65
C ARG A 300 -12.04 -13.72 25.17
N LEU A 301 -12.26 -14.78 24.39
CA LEU A 301 -12.59 -14.66 22.97
C LEU A 301 -13.91 -13.94 22.73
N ALA A 302 -14.92 -14.16 23.57
CA ALA A 302 -16.20 -13.47 23.45
C ALA A 302 -16.01 -11.97 23.68
N ARG A 303 -15.29 -11.58 24.73
CA ARG A 303 -14.95 -10.18 25.02
C ARG A 303 -14.18 -9.55 23.88
N LEU A 304 -13.18 -10.23 23.33
CA LEU A 304 -12.43 -9.79 22.14
C LEU A 304 -13.34 -9.52 20.92
N LEU A 305 -14.43 -10.26 20.77
CA LEU A 305 -15.38 -10.12 19.65
C LEU A 305 -16.52 -9.13 19.93
N THR A 306 -16.70 -8.65 21.17
CA THR A 306 -17.82 -7.77 21.53
C THR A 306 -17.40 -6.41 22.09
N GLU A 307 -16.24 -6.31 22.73
CA GLU A 307 -15.75 -5.10 23.39
C GLU A 307 -14.84 -4.27 22.47
N PRO A 308 -14.62 -2.96 22.75
CA PRO A 308 -13.56 -2.18 22.10
C PRO A 308 -12.18 -2.87 22.19
N LEU A 309 -11.24 -2.48 21.32
CA LEU A 309 -9.95 -3.17 21.20
C LEU A 309 -9.29 -3.37 22.58
N PRO A 310 -8.94 -4.62 22.94
CA PRO A 310 -8.42 -4.97 24.25
C PRO A 310 -6.99 -4.45 24.47
N ALA A 311 -6.50 -4.58 25.70
CA ALA A 311 -5.07 -4.56 25.96
C ALA A 311 -4.33 -5.64 25.14
N LEU A 312 -3.10 -5.33 24.74
CA LEU A 312 -2.21 -6.23 24.01
C LEU A 312 -1.37 -7.06 25.00
N ASP A 313 -2.06 -7.85 25.82
CA ASP A 313 -1.51 -8.57 26.97
C ASP A 313 -1.35 -10.08 26.71
N ASP A 314 -2.11 -10.64 25.78
CA ASP A 314 -2.08 -12.06 25.41
C ASP A 314 -2.05 -12.29 23.89
N ARG A 315 -1.72 -13.52 23.51
CA ARG A 315 -1.62 -13.93 22.10
C ARG A 315 -2.94 -13.73 21.34
N ALA A 316 -4.08 -13.90 21.99
CA ALA A 316 -5.40 -13.74 21.37
C ALA A 316 -5.73 -12.27 21.06
N GLY A 317 -5.44 -11.35 21.98
CA GLY A 317 -5.59 -9.92 21.79
C GLY A 317 -4.65 -9.38 20.73
N LEU A 318 -3.38 -9.80 20.75
CA LEU A 318 -2.38 -9.48 19.72
C LEU A 318 -2.85 -9.90 18.32
N LEU A 319 -3.31 -11.15 18.20
CA LEU A 319 -3.79 -11.67 16.93
C LEU A 319 -5.02 -10.93 16.42
N LEU A 320 -6.01 -10.67 17.28
CA LEU A 320 -7.20 -9.91 16.91
C LEU A 320 -6.82 -8.49 16.43
N HIS A 321 -5.88 -7.84 17.14
CA HIS A 321 -5.39 -6.52 16.77
C HIS A 321 -4.74 -6.54 15.39
N ALA A 322 -3.79 -7.46 15.15
CA ALA A 322 -3.10 -7.57 13.87
C ALA A 322 -4.05 -7.81 12.67
N LEU A 323 -5.16 -8.52 12.89
CA LEU A 323 -6.14 -8.84 11.85
C LEU A 323 -7.15 -7.72 11.58
N THR A 324 -7.35 -6.81 12.53
CA THR A 324 -8.42 -5.80 12.46
C THR A 324 -7.90 -4.36 12.37
N GLN A 325 -6.65 -4.11 12.74
CA GLN A 325 -6.06 -2.78 12.67
C GLN A 325 -5.39 -2.52 11.33
N PRO A 326 -5.74 -1.42 10.64
CA PRO A 326 -5.07 -1.04 9.41
C PRO A 326 -3.59 -0.77 9.68
N THR A 327 -2.73 -1.13 8.75
CA THR A 327 -1.36 -0.60 8.74
C THR A 327 -1.40 0.88 8.44
N GLY A 328 -0.43 1.64 8.96
CA GLY A 328 -0.31 3.07 8.74
C GLY A 328 -0.50 3.44 7.27
N ALA A 329 -1.34 4.45 7.04
CA ALA A 329 -1.31 5.18 5.78
C ALA A 329 0.06 5.84 5.72
N GLY A 330 0.93 5.40 4.80
CA GLY A 330 2.14 6.18 4.55
C GLY A 330 1.74 7.59 4.11
N PRO A 331 2.48 8.65 4.49
CA PRO A 331 2.27 9.97 3.92
C PRO A 331 2.42 9.94 2.38
N GLU A 332 1.93 10.96 1.70
CA GLU A 332 2.14 11.16 0.25
C GLU A 332 3.64 11.13 -0.10
N PRO A 333 4.04 10.62 -1.28
CA PRO A 333 5.42 10.69 -1.72
C PRO A 333 5.87 12.15 -1.91
N GLY A 334 6.91 12.57 -1.20
CA GLY A 334 7.64 13.82 -1.43
C GLY A 334 9.15 13.56 -1.47
N ALA A 335 9.87 14.38 -2.25
CA ALA A 335 11.31 14.31 -2.42
C ALA A 335 12.08 14.70 -1.14
N ASP A 336 13.28 14.11 -1.00
CA ASP A 336 14.12 13.97 0.21
C ASP A 336 13.58 12.98 1.25
N PHE A 337 14.50 12.13 1.76
CA PHE A 337 14.24 10.97 2.62
C PHE A 337 12.89 11.03 3.35
N GLN A 338 11.94 10.20 2.96
CA GLN A 338 10.68 10.13 3.69
C GLN A 338 10.94 9.44 5.02
N TRP A 339 10.71 10.16 6.11
CA TRP A 339 10.94 9.68 7.45
C TRP A 339 9.65 9.17 8.09
N VAL A 340 9.76 8.06 8.80
CA VAL A 340 8.70 7.47 9.62
C VAL A 340 9.11 7.56 11.08
N ARG A 341 8.24 8.14 11.91
CA ARG A 341 8.44 8.20 13.36
C ARG A 341 7.82 6.98 14.02
N VAL A 342 8.66 6.15 14.62
CA VAL A 342 8.26 5.06 15.51
C VAL A 342 8.27 5.61 16.94
N PRO A 343 7.11 5.64 17.64
CA PRO A 343 7.05 6.16 19.00
C PRO A 343 7.74 5.22 19.99
N ALA A 344 8.17 5.78 21.12
CA ALA A 344 8.57 4.98 22.25
C ALA A 344 7.39 4.13 22.73
N ALA A 345 7.59 2.83 22.86
CA ALA A 345 6.51 1.89 23.13
C ALA A 345 7.01 0.54 23.63
N GLU A 346 6.17 -0.11 24.44
CA GLU A 346 6.18 -1.56 24.55
C GLU A 346 5.59 -2.15 23.26
N VAL A 347 6.36 -3.05 22.64
CA VAL A 347 6.01 -3.73 21.40
C VAL A 347 6.15 -5.23 21.58
N TRP A 348 5.27 -5.98 20.91
CA TRP A 348 5.41 -7.43 20.78
C TRP A 348 5.93 -7.74 19.38
N CYS A 349 7.03 -8.48 19.33
CA CYS A 349 7.65 -8.88 18.07
C CYS A 349 7.67 -10.41 18.00
N GLY A 350 7.13 -10.96 16.93
CA GLY A 350 7.34 -12.36 16.57
C GLY A 350 8.69 -12.52 15.89
N ASP A 351 9.35 -13.66 16.08
CA ASP A 351 10.65 -13.95 15.45
C ASP A 351 10.56 -14.39 13.98
N GLY A 352 9.35 -14.49 13.41
CA GLY A 352 9.13 -14.94 12.03
C GLY A 352 9.33 -16.45 11.79
N ARG A 353 9.81 -17.21 12.79
CA ARG A 353 10.20 -18.62 12.63
C ARG A 353 9.52 -19.57 13.60
N THR A 354 9.63 -19.28 14.89
CA THR A 354 9.14 -20.14 15.98
C THR A 354 7.80 -19.69 16.50
N TRP A 355 7.28 -18.55 16.01
CA TRP A 355 6.00 -17.98 16.43
C TRP A 355 6.01 -17.59 17.91
N VAL A 356 7.21 -17.43 18.47
CA VAL A 356 7.45 -16.97 19.83
C VAL A 356 7.43 -15.44 19.80
N LEU A 357 6.59 -14.88 20.66
CA LEU A 357 6.46 -13.44 20.84
C LEU A 357 7.42 -12.99 21.94
N ARG A 358 8.30 -12.05 21.60
CA ARG A 358 9.17 -11.36 22.54
C ARG A 358 8.60 -9.97 22.82
N ARG A 359 8.60 -9.59 24.09
CA ARG A 359 8.21 -8.25 24.51
C ARG A 359 9.45 -7.36 24.53
N LEU A 360 9.35 -6.22 23.85
CA LEU A 360 10.45 -5.27 23.67
C LEU A 360 10.04 -3.89 24.14
N GLN A 361 11.00 -3.18 24.73
CA GLN A 361 10.86 -1.77 25.12
C GLN A 361 11.72 -0.92 24.20
N VAL A 362 11.06 -0.10 23.38
CA VAL A 362 11.70 0.68 22.32
C VAL A 362 11.64 2.15 22.71
N GLN A 363 12.76 2.86 22.61
CA GLN A 363 12.87 4.27 22.98
C GLN A 363 12.28 5.24 21.94
N GLY A 364 11.82 4.71 20.81
CA GLY A 364 11.33 5.46 19.67
C GLY A 364 12.46 5.96 18.79
N CYS A 365 12.22 6.03 17.48
CA CYS A 365 13.21 6.47 16.50
C CYS A 365 12.53 7.02 15.25
N THR A 366 13.25 7.84 14.50
CA THR A 366 12.81 8.34 13.20
C THR A 366 13.63 7.65 12.12
N LEU A 367 13.00 6.83 11.29
CA LEU A 367 13.66 5.93 10.34
C LEU A 367 13.29 6.25 8.90
N ALA A 368 14.17 5.96 7.95
CA ALA A 368 13.81 6.02 6.55
C ALA A 368 12.66 5.05 6.22
N ARG A 369 11.70 5.53 5.42
CA ARG A 369 10.52 4.78 4.97
C ARG A 369 10.91 3.59 4.08
N GLU A 370 11.89 3.81 3.21
CA GLU A 370 12.44 2.82 2.27
C GLU A 370 13.87 2.43 2.65
N PRO A 371 14.33 1.22 2.27
CA PRO A 371 15.72 0.84 2.45
C PRO A 371 16.63 1.69 1.57
N ILE A 372 17.83 1.99 2.06
CA ILE A 372 18.86 2.63 1.23
C ILE A 372 19.42 1.59 0.28
N GLY A 373 19.23 1.80 -1.02
CA GLY A 373 19.72 0.88 -2.04
C GLY A 373 19.01 0.93 -3.39
N HIS A 374 17.96 1.73 -3.58
CA HIS A 374 17.23 1.73 -4.84
C HIS A 374 18.04 2.27 -6.05
N ALA A 375 19.14 2.99 -5.80
CA ALA A 375 20.05 3.49 -6.85
C ALA A 375 21.50 3.71 -6.34
N GLY A 376 22.22 2.67 -5.89
CA GLY A 376 23.70 2.77 -5.82
C GLY A 376 24.43 2.21 -4.59
N LEU A 377 23.84 1.37 -3.76
CA LEU A 377 24.62 0.49 -2.87
C LEU A 377 24.67 -0.92 -3.46
N PRO A 378 25.79 -1.65 -3.35
CA PRO A 378 25.88 -3.01 -3.86
C PRO A 378 24.80 -3.89 -3.20
N GLN A 379 24.14 -4.73 -4.02
CA GLN A 379 23.16 -5.73 -3.57
C GLN A 379 23.70 -6.68 -2.48
N ALA A 380 25.03 -6.71 -2.30
CA ALA A 380 25.73 -7.39 -1.22
C ALA A 380 26.25 -6.37 -0.19
N PHE A 381 25.75 -6.43 1.05
CA PHE A 381 26.47 -5.88 2.19
C PHE A 381 27.43 -6.94 2.71
N ASP A 382 28.73 -6.66 2.63
CA ASP A 382 29.73 -7.34 3.44
C ASP A 382 30.12 -6.44 4.64
N ALA A 383 31.02 -6.94 5.49
CA ALA A 383 31.43 -6.22 6.69
C ALA A 383 32.14 -4.88 6.37
N ALA A 384 32.73 -4.75 5.17
CA ALA A 384 33.36 -3.51 4.74
C ALA A 384 32.32 -2.48 4.28
N ALA A 385 31.32 -2.90 3.52
CA ALA A 385 30.21 -2.04 3.08
C ALA A 385 29.39 -1.49 4.27
N VAL A 386 29.17 -2.30 5.31
CA VAL A 386 28.50 -1.81 6.54
C VAL A 386 29.33 -0.74 7.24
N ARG A 387 30.64 -0.93 7.39
CA ARG A 387 31.52 0.05 8.05
C ARG A 387 31.61 1.36 7.28
N ASP A 388 31.70 1.31 5.95
CA ASP A 388 31.67 2.49 5.10
C ASP A 388 30.35 3.26 5.27
N TRP A 389 29.23 2.54 5.25
CA TRP A 389 27.92 3.13 5.46
C TRP A 389 27.77 3.76 6.85
N GLN A 390 28.22 3.09 7.92
CA GLN A 390 28.21 3.64 9.28
C GLN A 390 29.01 4.95 9.38
N ALA A 391 30.19 4.99 8.74
CA ALA A 391 31.03 6.19 8.71
C ALA A 391 30.33 7.34 7.96
N ARG A 392 29.74 7.05 6.80
CA ARG A 392 28.97 8.03 6.00
C ARG A 392 27.75 8.55 6.73
N ALA A 393 26.95 7.66 7.34
CA ALA A 393 25.78 8.03 8.13
C ALA A 393 26.16 8.96 9.29
N SER A 394 27.21 8.60 10.05
CA SER A 394 27.70 9.41 11.17
C SER A 394 28.15 10.81 10.71
N SER A 395 28.83 10.89 9.55
CA SER A 395 29.25 12.18 8.96
C SER A 395 28.09 13.07 8.53
N ALA A 396 26.92 12.48 8.27
CA ALA A 396 25.69 13.15 7.87
C ALA A 396 24.74 13.43 9.06
N GLY A 397 25.16 13.18 10.30
CA GLY A 397 24.31 13.33 11.48
C GLY A 397 23.19 12.28 11.58
N LEU A 398 23.41 11.11 10.98
CA LEU A 398 22.52 9.96 11.02
C LEU A 398 23.19 8.80 11.77
N ARG A 399 22.39 7.84 12.24
CA ARG A 399 22.88 6.58 12.81
C ARG A 399 22.18 5.39 12.21
N LEU A 400 22.66 4.19 12.53
CA LEU A 400 21.90 2.96 12.31
C LEU A 400 20.92 2.71 13.47
N PRO A 401 19.70 2.20 13.21
CA PRO A 401 18.80 1.69 14.23
C PRO A 401 19.40 0.48 14.93
N THR A 402 19.01 0.25 16.18
CA THR A 402 19.23 -1.04 16.84
C THR A 402 18.34 -2.12 16.20
N ALA A 403 18.65 -3.39 16.44
CA ALA A 403 17.81 -4.51 16.01
C ALA A 403 16.36 -4.37 16.50
N ASP A 404 16.16 -3.99 17.77
CA ASP A 404 14.84 -3.81 18.39
C ASP A 404 14.07 -2.61 17.82
N GLU A 405 14.76 -1.49 17.56
CA GLU A 405 14.16 -0.32 16.89
C GLU A 405 13.67 -0.67 15.48
N TRP A 406 14.47 -1.46 14.75
CA TRP A 406 14.10 -1.92 13.42
C TRP A 406 12.94 -2.93 13.46
N GLU A 407 12.93 -3.91 14.37
CA GLU A 407 11.82 -4.86 14.49
C GLU A 407 10.51 -4.15 14.80
N ALA A 408 10.56 -3.17 15.72
CA ALA A 408 9.42 -2.34 16.04
C ALA A 408 8.92 -1.55 14.83
N ALA A 409 9.83 -1.03 14.01
CA ALA A 409 9.53 -0.29 12.79
C ALA A 409 9.02 -1.18 11.64
N ALA A 410 9.47 -2.41 11.57
CA ALA A 410 9.10 -3.36 10.53
C ALA A 410 7.77 -4.04 10.84
N ARG A 411 7.58 -4.50 12.08
CA ARG A 411 6.44 -5.35 12.49
C ARG A 411 5.45 -4.68 13.43
N GLY A 412 5.71 -3.47 13.88
CA GLY A 412 4.77 -2.74 14.72
C GLY A 412 4.67 -3.34 16.13
N ARG A 413 3.51 -3.15 16.77
CA ARG A 413 3.33 -3.42 18.21
C ARG A 413 2.59 -4.71 18.53
N ASP A 414 2.01 -5.33 17.52
CA ASP A 414 0.92 -6.29 17.64
C ASP A 414 1.33 -7.75 17.38
N GLY A 415 2.63 -8.02 17.35
CA GLY A 415 3.14 -9.39 17.26
C GLY A 415 2.98 -10.04 15.89
N ARG A 416 2.66 -9.27 14.83
CA ARG A 416 2.55 -9.83 13.48
C ARG A 416 3.84 -10.47 13.00
N VAL A 417 3.69 -11.49 12.17
CA VAL A 417 4.80 -12.32 11.67
C VAL A 417 5.52 -11.69 10.49
N PHE A 418 4.83 -10.89 9.68
CA PHE A 418 5.42 -10.13 8.59
C PHE A 418 4.97 -8.66 8.71
N PRO A 419 5.73 -7.69 8.17
CA PRO A 419 5.35 -6.27 8.19
C PRO A 419 3.91 -6.00 7.75
N TRP A 420 3.48 -6.73 6.72
CA TRP A 420 2.17 -6.60 6.08
C TRP A 420 1.05 -7.49 6.68
N GLY A 421 1.35 -8.36 7.66
CA GLY A 421 0.35 -9.23 8.29
C GLY A 421 0.90 -10.60 8.67
N ASN A 422 0.01 -11.57 8.88
CA ASN A 422 0.37 -12.91 9.34
C ASN A 422 0.38 -13.96 8.21
N GLY A 423 -0.18 -13.63 7.04
CA GLY A 423 -0.02 -14.43 5.83
C GLY A 423 1.21 -13.99 5.04
N HIS A 424 2.07 -14.94 4.67
CA HIS A 424 3.15 -14.72 3.72
C HIS A 424 2.63 -14.11 2.40
N GLN A 425 3.48 -13.33 1.77
CA GLN A 425 3.22 -12.71 0.48
C GLN A 425 4.45 -12.86 -0.41
N ASP A 426 4.27 -13.38 -1.61
CA ASP A 426 5.35 -13.48 -2.63
C ASP A 426 5.87 -12.09 -3.02
N ASP A 427 5.10 -11.07 -2.70
CA ASP A 427 5.09 -9.75 -3.29
C ASP A 427 5.42 -8.68 -2.19
N GLY A 428 5.99 -9.16 -1.07
CA GLY A 428 6.33 -8.44 0.16
C GLY A 428 7.10 -7.12 0.04
N PRO A 429 8.04 -6.95 -0.90
CA PRO A 429 8.76 -5.68 -1.11
C PRO A 429 7.87 -4.44 -1.26
N VAL A 430 6.69 -4.58 -1.88
CA VAL A 430 5.77 -3.45 -2.10
C VAL A 430 4.71 -3.33 -1.01
N CYS A 431 4.69 -4.26 -0.06
CA CYS A 431 3.68 -4.27 0.99
C CYS A 431 4.08 -3.30 2.12
N PRO A 432 3.18 -2.41 2.56
CA PRO A 432 3.47 -1.51 3.67
C PRO A 432 3.59 -2.28 4.99
N GLY A 433 4.58 -1.87 5.78
CA GLY A 433 4.67 -2.17 7.20
C GLY A 433 3.71 -1.30 8.03
N PRO A 434 3.60 -1.56 9.35
CA PRO A 434 2.60 -0.95 10.23
C PRO A 434 2.75 0.56 10.40
N TRP A 435 3.95 1.08 10.18
CA TRP A 435 4.24 2.50 10.24
C TRP A 435 4.39 3.13 8.85
N GLY A 436 4.05 2.40 7.77
CA GLY A 436 4.20 2.87 6.40
C GLY A 436 5.59 2.66 5.79
N THR A 437 6.39 1.75 6.36
CA THR A 437 7.69 1.32 5.84
C THR A 437 7.55 0.35 4.65
N TYR A 438 8.51 0.33 3.71
CA TYR A 438 8.44 -0.47 2.46
C TYR A 438 9.79 -1.15 2.13
N GLY A 439 9.82 -1.99 1.09
CA GLY A 439 11.05 -2.66 0.62
C GLY A 439 11.45 -3.88 1.45
N HIS A 440 10.55 -4.36 2.32
CA HIS A 440 10.80 -5.48 3.21
C HIS A 440 11.04 -6.79 2.45
N GLY A 441 12.21 -7.40 2.67
CA GLY A 441 12.63 -8.62 1.96
C GLY A 441 13.07 -8.45 0.51
N ALA A 442 13.05 -7.22 -0.04
CA ALA A 442 13.57 -6.92 -1.39
C ALA A 442 15.09 -7.03 -1.45
N MET A 443 15.73 -6.65 -0.35
CA MET A 443 17.14 -6.83 -0.10
C MET A 443 17.28 -7.63 1.19
N PRO A 444 18.39 -8.36 1.39
CA PRO A 444 18.74 -8.80 2.71
C PRO A 444 18.86 -7.54 3.57
N GLU A 445 17.98 -7.40 4.55
CA GLU A 445 18.12 -6.40 5.60
C GLU A 445 19.24 -6.98 6.50
N TRP A 446 20.16 -6.20 7.06
CA TRP A 446 21.31 -6.77 7.78
C TRP A 446 21.40 -6.17 9.17
N ALA A 447 21.81 -6.95 10.17
CA ALA A 447 22.29 -6.48 11.45
C ALA A 447 23.76 -6.86 11.61
N VAL A 448 24.53 -6.03 12.33
CA VAL A 448 25.86 -6.40 12.81
C VAL A 448 25.80 -6.58 14.31
N ASP A 449 26.17 -7.75 14.82
CA ASP A 449 26.26 -8.02 16.27
C ASP A 449 27.46 -7.32 16.93
N SER A 450 27.60 -7.44 18.25
CA SER A 450 28.68 -6.78 18.99
C SER A 450 30.09 -7.29 18.61
N GLU A 451 30.19 -8.45 17.95
CA GLU A 451 31.43 -9.01 17.42
C GLU A 451 31.72 -8.64 15.95
N GLY A 452 30.87 -7.83 15.32
CA GLY A 452 31.08 -7.39 13.93
C GLY A 452 30.62 -8.39 12.87
N ARG A 453 29.85 -9.42 13.22
CA ARG A 453 29.33 -10.42 12.28
C ARG A 453 28.06 -9.91 11.62
N LEU A 454 27.98 -10.02 10.29
CA LEU A 454 26.77 -9.74 9.53
C LEU A 454 25.74 -10.86 9.72
N LEU A 455 24.52 -10.45 10.05
CA LEU A 455 23.36 -11.31 10.21
C LEU A 455 22.23 -10.76 9.35
N ARG A 456 21.55 -11.63 8.61
CA ARG A 456 20.43 -11.22 7.77
C ARG A 456 19.20 -10.97 8.64
N CYS A 457 18.70 -9.75 8.57
CA CYS A 457 17.35 -9.32 8.88
C CYS A 457 16.47 -9.52 7.63
N GLY A 458 15.27 -10.04 7.78
CA GLY A 458 14.39 -10.22 6.63
C GLY A 458 13.08 -10.84 7.05
N PRO A 459 12.08 -10.85 6.15
CA PRO A 459 10.79 -11.46 6.42
C PRO A 459 10.86 -12.99 6.43
N GLY A 460 12.00 -13.62 6.08
CA GLY A 460 12.11 -15.06 6.01
C GLY A 460 12.17 -15.72 7.38
N ALA A 461 11.49 -16.87 7.52
CA ALA A 461 11.57 -17.76 8.69
C ALA A 461 12.99 -18.37 8.92
N ALA A 462 14.00 -17.92 8.19
CA ALA A 462 15.40 -18.36 8.26
C ALA A 462 16.39 -17.19 8.46
N ASP A 463 15.90 -16.01 8.87
CA ASP A 463 16.68 -14.80 9.20
C ASP A 463 16.64 -14.56 10.72
N ARG A 464 17.79 -14.39 11.41
CA ARG A 464 17.89 -14.33 12.90
C ARG A 464 18.51 -13.00 13.26
N GLN A 465 17.92 -12.28 14.20
CA GLN A 465 18.55 -11.10 14.78
C GLN A 465 19.40 -11.49 15.99
N PRO A 466 20.57 -10.86 16.16
CA PRO A 466 21.29 -10.87 17.42
C PRO A 466 20.66 -9.83 18.38
N ASP A 467 20.62 -10.13 19.67
CA ASP A 467 20.03 -9.24 20.69
C ASP A 467 20.85 -7.94 20.90
N ASP A 468 22.07 -7.86 20.35
CA ASP A 468 23.08 -6.83 20.58
C ASP A 468 23.54 -6.09 19.31
N GLY A 469 22.76 -6.19 18.21
CA GLY A 469 23.18 -5.68 16.90
C GLY A 469 22.56 -4.36 16.42
N THR A 470 23.13 -3.79 15.34
CA THR A 470 22.66 -2.59 14.63
C THR A 470 22.18 -2.91 13.21
N ALA A 471 20.97 -2.48 12.83
CA ALA A 471 20.36 -2.73 11.54
C ALA A 471 20.87 -1.75 10.46
N CYS A 472 21.32 -2.29 9.32
CA CYS A 472 22.27 -1.63 8.40
C CYS A 472 21.63 -0.90 7.22
N ILE A 473 20.33 -0.99 7.00
CA ILE A 473 19.72 -0.59 5.71
C ILE A 473 18.69 0.55 5.79
N ARG A 474 18.41 1.09 6.98
CA ARG A 474 17.55 2.27 7.15
C ARG A 474 18.19 3.22 8.15
N PRO A 475 18.69 4.40 7.76
CA PRO A 475 19.24 5.33 8.72
C PRO A 475 18.14 5.77 9.68
N ALA A 476 18.55 6.09 10.89
CA ALA A 476 17.77 6.84 11.84
C ALA A 476 18.36 8.24 11.98
N ALA A 477 17.50 9.24 12.13
CA ALA A 477 17.94 10.57 12.55
C ALA A 477 18.50 10.50 13.99
N LEU A 478 19.58 11.26 14.27
CA LEU A 478 20.17 11.38 15.60
C LEU A 478 19.27 12.10 16.60
#